data_AF-A0A839WAR0-F1
#
_entry.id   AF-A0A839WAR0-F1
#
_cell.length_a   1.000
_cell.length_b   1.000
_cell.length_c   1.000
_cell.angle_alpha   90.00
_cell.angle_beta   90.00
_cell.angle_gamma   90.00
#
_symmetry.space_group_name_H-M   'P 1'
#
loop_
_entity.id
_entity.type
_entity.pdbx_description
1 polymer ?
#
loop_
_entity_poly.entity_id
_entity_poly.type
_entity_poly.pdbx_seq_one_letter_code
_entity_poly.pdbx_strand_id
1 'polypeptide(L)'
;MNIHEYQAKGLLKTYGVAVPRGGVAFSPEEAETVARELGGPVWVVKSQIHAGGRGAGRFKDNPEGKGGVRVVKSVEEVGKNAAEMLGHVLVTKQTGADGREVKRLYVEEGADIKRELYLGMLVDRATGRVTIMASTEGGMEIEEVAHNTPEKIVKVAIDPATGIQGYHTRKVAFALGLEGKQVGAAAKFLTAMYRAFTELDCAIVEINPLIVTGAGEILALDAKMAFDDNALFRHKNVAELRDVAEEDPAEVEAAKHDLNYVKLDGNIGCMVNGAGLAMGTMDIIKLYGGEPANFLDVGGGATKERVTAAF
;
A
#
# COMPACT_ATOMS: atom_id res chain seq x y z
N MET A 1 6.17 8.33 0.51
CA MET A 1 4.82 8.62 1.06
C MET A 1 3.83 7.56 0.61
N ASN A 2 3.05 6.99 1.53
CA ASN A 2 1.98 6.03 1.24
C ASN A 2 0.61 6.74 1.15
N ILE A 3 -0.34 6.12 0.44
CA ILE A 3 -1.74 6.55 0.39
C ILE A 3 -2.69 5.36 0.64
N HIS A 4 -3.93 5.66 1.00
CA HIS A 4 -4.99 4.67 1.22
C HIS A 4 -5.44 3.99 -0.09
N GLU A 5 -6.02 2.80 0.01
CA GLU A 5 -6.53 2.02 -1.13
C GLU A 5 -7.53 2.82 -1.97
N TYR A 6 -8.48 3.53 -1.33
CA TYR A 6 -9.48 4.32 -2.07
C TYR A 6 -8.83 5.46 -2.89
N GLN A 7 -7.75 6.06 -2.38
CA GLN A 7 -6.99 7.10 -3.08
C GLN A 7 -6.21 6.48 -4.23
N ALA A 8 -5.54 5.35 -4.00
CA ALA A 8 -4.82 4.60 -5.02
C ALA A 8 -5.74 4.20 -6.18
N LYS A 9 -6.91 3.63 -5.87
CA LYS A 9 -7.93 3.30 -6.88
C LYS A 9 -8.45 4.53 -7.61
N GLY A 10 -8.67 5.64 -6.90
CA GLY A 10 -9.05 6.92 -7.50
C GLY A 10 -8.04 7.40 -8.54
N LEU A 11 -6.75 7.38 -8.20
CA LEU A 11 -5.66 7.73 -9.13
C LEU A 11 -5.56 6.75 -10.29
N LEU A 12 -5.49 5.45 -10.02
CA LEU A 12 -5.37 4.43 -11.07
C LEU A 12 -6.54 4.48 -12.07
N LYS A 13 -7.76 4.75 -11.59
CA LYS A 13 -8.94 4.93 -12.43
C LYS A 13 -8.80 6.10 -13.41
N THR A 14 -8.17 7.21 -13.03
CA THR A 14 -7.96 8.36 -13.94
C THR A 14 -7.00 8.01 -15.08
N TYR A 15 -6.11 7.04 -14.88
CA TYR A 15 -5.22 6.49 -15.90
C TYR A 15 -5.87 5.40 -16.78
N GLY A 16 -7.10 4.98 -16.46
CA GLY A 16 -7.82 3.93 -17.18
C GLY A 16 -7.55 2.51 -16.67
N VAL A 17 -7.01 2.36 -15.47
CA VAL A 17 -6.96 1.07 -14.78
C VAL A 17 -8.35 0.70 -14.30
N ALA A 18 -8.77 -0.53 -14.60
CA ALA A 18 -10.09 -1.02 -14.20
C ALA A 18 -10.09 -1.39 -12.71
N VAL A 19 -10.96 -0.72 -11.95
CA VAL A 19 -11.20 -0.93 -10.52
C VAL A 19 -12.71 -1.09 -10.31
N PRO A 20 -13.16 -1.85 -9.29
CA PRO A 20 -14.57 -1.90 -8.95
C PRO A 20 -15.08 -0.52 -8.47
N ARG A 21 -16.40 -0.32 -8.52
CA ARG A 21 -17.02 0.89 -7.99
C ARG A 21 -17.04 0.84 -6.47
N GLY A 22 -16.66 1.94 -5.83
CA GLY A 22 -16.71 2.09 -4.38
C GLY A 22 -16.65 3.53 -3.93
N GLY A 23 -16.94 3.76 -2.66
CA GLY A 23 -16.92 5.06 -2.00
C GLY A 23 -16.29 4.98 -0.60
N VAL A 24 -15.72 6.12 -0.16
CA VAL A 24 -15.18 6.26 1.19
C VAL A 24 -16.30 6.62 2.17
N ALA A 25 -16.19 6.16 3.40
CA ALA A 25 -17.12 6.49 4.49
C ALA A 25 -16.35 6.74 5.80
N PHE A 26 -16.80 7.74 6.56
CA PHE A 26 -16.27 8.13 7.86
C PHE A 26 -17.23 7.83 9.01
N SER A 27 -18.45 7.40 8.70
CA SER A 27 -19.44 6.92 9.67
C SER A 27 -20.19 5.68 9.15
N PRO A 28 -20.85 4.91 10.03
CA PRO A 28 -21.74 3.82 9.60
C PRO A 28 -22.86 4.28 8.65
N GLU A 29 -23.44 5.45 8.88
CA GLU A 29 -24.52 6.02 8.06
C GLU A 29 -24.01 6.40 6.66
N GLU A 30 -22.81 6.97 6.56
CA GLU A 30 -22.15 7.22 5.29
C GLU A 30 -21.86 5.90 4.55
N ALA A 31 -21.41 4.86 5.27
CA ALA A 31 -21.15 3.55 4.67
C ALA A 31 -22.43 2.92 4.09
N GLU A 32 -23.55 3.02 4.80
CA GLU A 32 -24.86 2.62 4.27
C GLU A 32 -25.28 3.43 3.04
N THR A 33 -25.02 4.74 3.06
CA THR A 33 -25.34 5.64 1.94
C THR A 33 -24.59 5.22 0.70
N VAL A 34 -23.27 5.01 0.81
CA VAL A 34 -22.43 4.51 -0.28
C VAL A 34 -22.94 3.15 -0.78
N ALA A 35 -23.31 2.24 0.11
CA ALA A 35 -23.85 0.93 -0.28
C ALA A 35 -25.15 1.06 -1.09
N ARG A 36 -26.07 1.95 -0.68
CA ARG A 36 -27.32 2.22 -1.42
C ARG A 36 -27.06 2.79 -2.81
N GLU A 37 -26.09 3.69 -2.94
CA GLU A 37 -25.70 4.30 -4.22
C GLU A 37 -25.04 3.30 -5.18
N LEU A 38 -24.17 2.43 -4.65
CA LEU A 38 -23.55 1.36 -5.45
C LEU A 38 -24.59 0.37 -5.98
N GLY A 39 -25.58 0.06 -5.15
CA GLY A 39 -26.58 -0.97 -5.40
C GLY A 39 -25.97 -2.37 -5.50
N GLY A 40 -26.80 -3.34 -5.90
CA GLY A 40 -26.38 -4.72 -6.09
C GLY A 40 -26.64 -5.61 -4.87
N PRO A 41 -26.23 -6.90 -4.94
CA PRO A 41 -26.55 -7.88 -3.91
C PRO A 41 -25.43 -8.13 -2.88
N VAL A 42 -24.22 -7.61 -3.14
CA VAL A 42 -23.02 -7.88 -2.33
C VAL A 42 -22.15 -6.63 -2.27
N TRP A 43 -21.64 -6.32 -1.08
CA TRP A 43 -20.67 -5.26 -0.82
C TRP A 43 -19.48 -5.79 -0.04
N VAL A 44 -18.37 -5.06 -0.12
CA VAL A 44 -17.18 -5.31 0.68
C VAL A 44 -16.87 -4.06 1.50
N VAL A 45 -16.79 -4.22 2.82
CA VAL A 45 -16.38 -3.15 3.75
C VAL A 45 -14.91 -3.35 4.10
N LYS A 46 -14.07 -2.35 3.82
CA LYS A 46 -12.61 -2.44 3.97
C LYS A 46 -12.07 -1.34 4.87
N SER A 47 -11.36 -1.72 5.93
CA SER A 47 -10.55 -0.80 6.74
C SER A 47 -9.51 -0.10 5.86
N GLN A 48 -9.41 1.22 5.99
CA GLN A 48 -8.39 2.02 5.30
C GLN A 48 -7.29 2.38 6.30
N ILE A 49 -6.17 1.65 6.21
CA ILE A 49 -4.93 1.87 6.95
C ILE A 49 -3.75 1.65 5.99
N HIS A 50 -2.59 2.23 6.26
CA HIS A 50 -1.39 2.10 5.42
C HIS A 50 -0.63 0.78 5.64
N ALA A 51 -1.36 -0.34 5.73
CA ALA A 51 -0.81 -1.68 5.91
C ALA A 51 -1.60 -2.74 5.13
N GLY A 52 -0.88 -3.76 4.63
CA GLY A 52 -1.43 -4.95 3.99
C GLY A 52 -1.98 -5.97 4.99
N GLY A 53 -2.46 -7.12 4.50
CA GLY A 53 -2.94 -8.21 5.36
C GLY A 53 -4.24 -7.93 6.13
N ARG A 54 -4.99 -6.88 5.76
CA ARG A 54 -6.19 -6.40 6.48
C ARG A 54 -7.26 -7.47 6.64
N GLY A 55 -7.50 -8.30 5.62
CA GLY A 55 -8.47 -9.39 5.68
C GLY A 55 -8.12 -10.46 6.72
N ALA A 56 -6.83 -10.78 6.87
CA ALA A 56 -6.33 -11.71 7.88
C ALA A 56 -6.11 -11.08 9.25
N GLY A 57 -6.14 -9.75 9.35
CA GLY A 57 -5.96 -9.00 10.59
C GLY A 57 -7.05 -9.24 11.64
N ARG A 58 -6.85 -8.67 12.84
CA ARG A 58 -7.77 -8.77 13.98
C ARG A 58 -7.88 -7.43 14.69
N PHE A 59 -9.07 -7.10 15.19
CA PHE A 59 -9.27 -5.91 16.00
C PHE A 59 -8.82 -6.19 17.44
N LYS A 60 -8.10 -5.25 18.06
CA LYS A 60 -7.50 -5.45 19.41
C LYS A 60 -8.51 -5.82 20.48
N ASP A 61 -9.69 -5.21 20.41
CA ASP A 61 -10.79 -5.41 21.34
C ASP A 61 -11.70 -6.58 20.96
N ASN A 62 -11.53 -7.17 19.77
CA ASN A 62 -12.20 -8.39 19.35
C ASN A 62 -11.27 -9.34 18.57
N PRO A 63 -10.31 -10.02 19.25
CA PRO A 63 -9.29 -10.84 18.59
C PRO A 63 -9.82 -12.08 17.86
N GLU A 64 -10.99 -12.59 18.25
CA GLU A 64 -11.67 -13.73 17.62
C GLU A 64 -12.66 -13.29 16.52
N GLY A 65 -12.78 -11.98 16.31
CA GLY A 65 -13.71 -11.38 15.37
C GLY A 65 -13.26 -11.46 13.90
N LYS A 66 -14.10 -10.91 13.02
CA LYS A 66 -13.79 -10.76 11.59
C LYS A 66 -12.70 -9.71 11.39
N GLY A 67 -11.83 -9.93 10.41
CA GLY A 67 -10.76 -8.99 10.04
C GLY A 67 -11.25 -7.69 9.40
N GLY A 68 -10.31 -6.91 8.88
CA GLY A 68 -10.55 -5.57 8.32
C GLY A 68 -11.11 -5.55 6.90
N VAL A 69 -11.41 -6.71 6.30
CA VAL A 69 -12.06 -6.83 4.98
C VAL A 69 -13.22 -7.80 5.11
N ARG A 70 -14.45 -7.33 4.86
CA ARG A 70 -15.67 -8.09 5.17
C ARG A 70 -16.65 -8.02 4.01
N VAL A 71 -17.04 -9.19 3.50
CA VAL A 71 -18.07 -9.33 2.47
C VAL A 71 -19.44 -9.44 3.13
N VAL A 72 -20.40 -8.63 2.68
CA VAL A 72 -21.75 -8.51 3.25
C VAL A 72 -22.81 -8.48 2.16
N LYS A 73 -24.05 -8.83 2.51
CA LYS A 73 -25.15 -9.05 1.55
C LYS A 73 -26.35 -8.13 1.76
N SER A 74 -26.28 -7.19 2.70
CA SER A 74 -27.30 -6.16 2.89
C SER A 74 -26.68 -4.84 3.31
N VAL A 75 -27.40 -3.74 3.07
CA VAL A 75 -26.98 -2.40 3.48
C VAL A 75 -26.89 -2.31 5.01
N GLU A 76 -27.81 -2.96 5.73
CA GLU A 76 -27.80 -3.00 7.20
C GLU A 76 -26.56 -3.74 7.72
N GLU A 77 -26.10 -4.79 7.01
CA GLU A 77 -24.83 -5.45 7.34
C GLU A 77 -23.63 -4.53 7.07
N VAL A 78 -23.66 -3.68 6.04
CA VAL A 78 -22.62 -2.67 5.81
C VAL A 78 -22.51 -1.74 7.03
N GLY A 79 -23.62 -1.17 7.49
CA GLY A 79 -23.65 -0.28 8.66
C GLY A 79 -23.13 -0.96 9.94
N LYS A 80 -23.57 -2.20 10.21
CA LYS A 80 -23.09 -2.97 11.38
C LYS A 80 -21.59 -3.23 11.34
N ASN A 81 -21.07 -3.68 10.19
CA ASN A 81 -19.63 -3.92 10.06
C ASN A 81 -18.84 -2.62 10.14
N ALA A 82 -19.38 -1.52 9.61
CA ALA A 82 -18.75 -0.22 9.72
C ALA A 82 -18.61 0.23 11.19
N ALA A 83 -19.65 0.05 12.00
CA ALA A 83 -19.64 0.37 13.43
C ALA A 83 -18.65 -0.48 14.23
N GLU A 84 -18.46 -1.75 13.86
CA GLU A 84 -17.47 -2.64 14.49
C GLU A 84 -16.02 -2.35 14.08
N MET A 85 -15.81 -1.56 13.03
CA MET A 85 -14.48 -1.29 12.47
C MET A 85 -14.00 0.12 12.79
N LEU A 86 -14.83 1.14 12.61
CA LEU A 86 -14.47 2.55 12.79
C LEU A 86 -14.11 2.89 14.24
N GLY A 87 -12.97 3.55 14.45
CA GLY A 87 -12.45 3.90 15.78
C GLY A 87 -11.77 2.75 16.52
N HIS A 88 -11.79 1.54 15.96
CA HIS A 88 -11.13 0.37 16.53
C HIS A 88 -9.73 0.17 15.92
N VAL A 89 -8.84 -0.47 16.68
CA VAL A 89 -7.44 -0.70 16.25
C VAL A 89 -7.33 -2.05 15.55
N LEU A 90 -7.01 -2.03 14.26
CA LEU A 90 -6.75 -3.21 13.44
C LEU A 90 -5.26 -3.58 13.52
N VAL A 91 -5.01 -4.80 13.97
CA VAL A 91 -3.69 -5.43 13.98
C VAL A 91 -3.55 -6.35 12.77
N THR A 92 -2.47 -6.17 12.02
CA THR A 92 -2.06 -7.01 10.89
C THR A 92 -0.62 -7.47 11.12
N LYS A 93 -0.14 -8.41 10.28
CA LYS A 93 1.27 -8.82 10.28
C LYS A 93 2.22 -7.65 10.02
N GLN A 94 1.79 -6.66 9.21
CA GLN A 94 2.62 -5.51 8.82
C GLN A 94 2.59 -4.35 9.84
N THR A 95 1.55 -4.24 10.67
CA THR A 95 1.47 -3.19 11.71
C THR A 95 2.12 -3.59 13.03
N GLY A 96 2.46 -4.87 13.21
CA GLY A 96 2.87 -5.39 14.51
C GLY A 96 1.78 -5.27 15.59
N ALA A 97 2.18 -5.42 16.85
CA ALA A 97 1.27 -5.43 18.00
C ALA A 97 0.55 -4.08 18.23
N ASP A 98 1.11 -2.97 17.74
CA ASP A 98 0.51 -1.64 17.92
C ASP A 98 -0.74 -1.45 17.08
N GLY A 99 -0.80 -2.06 15.89
CA GLY A 99 -1.94 -1.92 14.99
C GLY A 99 -2.09 -0.50 14.46
N ARG A 100 -3.20 -0.25 13.75
CA ARG A 100 -3.61 1.10 13.32
C ARG A 100 -5.09 1.31 13.58
N GLU A 101 -5.44 2.48 14.09
CA GLU A 101 -6.83 2.88 14.29
C GLU A 101 -7.51 3.09 12.94
N VAL A 102 -8.65 2.45 12.73
CA VAL A 102 -9.41 2.56 11.48
C VAL A 102 -10.26 3.83 11.54
N LYS A 103 -9.81 4.89 10.88
CA LYS A 103 -10.51 6.20 10.88
C LYS A 103 -11.46 6.40 9.71
N ARG A 104 -11.38 5.53 8.71
CA ARG A 104 -12.25 5.55 7.52
C ARG A 104 -12.34 4.16 6.91
N LEU A 105 -13.40 3.97 6.13
CA LEU A 105 -13.70 2.74 5.43
C LEU A 105 -13.82 2.99 3.93
N TYR A 106 -13.59 1.95 3.16
CA TYR A 106 -13.95 1.90 1.75
C TYR A 106 -15.01 0.82 1.55
N VAL A 107 -16.16 1.24 1.03
CA VAL A 107 -17.27 0.36 0.68
C VAL A 107 -17.27 0.17 -0.84
N GLU A 108 -17.17 -1.06 -1.28
CA GLU A 108 -17.01 -1.41 -2.69
C GLU A 108 -18.04 -2.47 -3.12
N GLU A 109 -18.40 -2.51 -4.39
CA GLU A 109 -19.24 -3.57 -4.95
C GLU A 109 -18.52 -4.95 -4.90
N GLY A 110 -19.28 -6.01 -4.66
CA GLY A 110 -18.74 -7.37 -4.73
C GLY A 110 -18.34 -7.75 -6.16
N ALA A 111 -17.29 -8.57 -6.29
CA ALA A 111 -16.84 -9.11 -7.57
C ALA A 111 -16.99 -10.65 -7.61
N ASP A 112 -17.38 -11.19 -8.77
CA ASP A 112 -17.41 -12.63 -9.03
C ASP A 112 -16.00 -13.14 -9.37
N ILE A 113 -15.20 -13.41 -8.34
CA ILE A 113 -13.78 -13.74 -8.46
C ILE A 113 -13.63 -15.19 -8.94
N LYS A 114 -13.06 -15.36 -10.14
CA LYS A 114 -12.70 -16.68 -10.69
C LYS A 114 -11.25 -17.04 -10.40
N ARG A 115 -10.35 -16.05 -10.45
CA ARG A 115 -8.92 -16.20 -10.18
C ARG A 115 -8.39 -14.95 -9.50
N GLU A 116 -7.44 -15.15 -8.59
CA GLU A 116 -6.67 -14.09 -7.95
C GLU A 116 -5.22 -14.19 -8.45
N LEU A 117 -4.65 -13.04 -8.83
CA LEU A 117 -3.31 -12.91 -9.36
C LEU A 117 -2.59 -11.80 -8.60
N TYR A 118 -1.26 -11.78 -8.68
CA TYR A 118 -0.44 -10.70 -8.16
C TYR A 118 0.15 -9.88 -9.30
N LEU A 119 0.15 -8.55 -9.13
CA LEU A 119 0.84 -7.64 -10.03
C LEU A 119 1.47 -6.48 -9.24
N GLY A 120 2.78 -6.30 -9.37
CA GLY A 120 3.53 -5.20 -8.75
C GLY A 120 4.39 -4.48 -9.78
N MET A 121 4.70 -3.21 -9.50
CA MET A 121 5.63 -2.39 -10.26
C MET A 121 6.45 -1.55 -9.30
N LEU A 122 7.77 -1.57 -9.45
CA LEU A 122 8.72 -0.85 -8.59
C LEU A 122 10.02 -0.56 -9.34
N VAL A 123 10.86 0.30 -8.80
CA VAL A 123 12.23 0.52 -9.32
C VAL A 123 13.16 -0.55 -8.76
N ASP A 124 13.58 -1.48 -9.60
CA ASP A 124 14.54 -2.51 -9.21
C ASP A 124 15.94 -1.90 -9.14
N ARG A 125 16.48 -1.81 -7.93
CA ARG A 125 17.79 -1.22 -7.65
C ARG A 125 18.95 -1.98 -8.31
N ALA A 126 18.81 -3.28 -8.55
CA ALA A 126 19.86 -4.07 -9.18
C ALA A 126 20.01 -3.73 -10.67
N THR A 127 18.88 -3.44 -11.34
CA THR A 127 18.86 -3.13 -12.77
C THR A 127 18.75 -1.62 -13.06
N GLY A 128 18.40 -0.81 -12.06
CA GLY A 128 18.12 0.61 -12.22
C GLY A 128 16.89 0.88 -13.10
N ARG A 129 15.94 -0.06 -13.17
CA ARG A 129 14.80 -0.02 -14.10
C ARG A 129 13.49 -0.22 -13.37
N VAL A 130 12.44 0.41 -13.89
CA VAL A 130 11.07 0.05 -13.53
C VAL A 130 10.84 -1.40 -13.94
N THR A 131 10.46 -2.23 -12.99
CA THR A 131 10.28 -3.67 -13.16
C THR A 131 8.88 -4.06 -12.75
N ILE A 132 8.19 -4.76 -13.65
CA ILE A 132 6.90 -5.38 -13.38
C ILE A 132 7.16 -6.76 -12.78
N MET A 133 6.53 -7.05 -11.65
CA MET A 133 6.48 -8.36 -11.01
C MET A 133 5.08 -8.93 -11.16
N ALA A 134 4.95 -10.18 -11.58
CA ALA A 134 3.66 -10.83 -11.77
C ALA A 134 3.72 -12.28 -11.28
N SER A 135 2.64 -12.76 -10.66
CA SER A 135 2.53 -14.14 -10.20
C SER A 135 1.09 -14.64 -10.27
N THR A 136 0.92 -15.93 -10.50
CA THR A 136 -0.38 -16.61 -10.39
C THR A 136 -0.85 -16.76 -8.93
N GLU A 137 0.03 -16.50 -7.97
CA GLU A 137 -0.22 -16.60 -6.54
C GLU A 137 -0.74 -15.26 -5.99
N GLY A 138 -1.94 -14.85 -6.41
CA GLY A 138 -2.61 -13.67 -5.85
C GLY A 138 -3.24 -13.93 -4.49
N GLY A 139 -3.54 -12.86 -3.74
CA GLY A 139 -4.20 -12.93 -2.43
C GLY A 139 -3.28 -13.38 -1.29
N MET A 140 -1.99 -13.58 -1.56
CA MET A 140 -0.95 -13.95 -0.58
C MET A 140 0.14 -12.87 -0.53
N GLU A 141 0.93 -12.84 0.55
CA GLU A 141 2.08 -11.95 0.66
C GLU A 141 3.16 -12.38 -0.35
N ILE A 142 3.58 -11.45 -1.21
CA ILE A 142 4.48 -11.77 -2.33
C ILE A 142 5.88 -12.17 -1.85
N GLU A 143 6.29 -11.71 -0.68
CA GLU A 143 7.55 -12.05 -0.02
C GLU A 143 7.60 -13.55 0.32
N GLU A 144 6.49 -14.14 0.74
CA GLU A 144 6.40 -15.58 1.01
C GLU A 144 6.50 -16.39 -0.27
N VAL A 145 5.86 -15.93 -1.36
CA VAL A 145 5.99 -16.53 -2.68
C VAL A 145 7.44 -16.42 -3.19
N ALA A 146 8.08 -15.27 -2.99
CA ALA A 146 9.47 -15.04 -3.40
C ALA A 146 10.47 -15.92 -2.65
N HIS A 147 10.19 -16.23 -1.37
CA HIS A 147 11.02 -17.13 -0.58
C HIS A 147 10.77 -18.61 -0.92
N ASN A 148 9.51 -19.03 -0.98
CA ASN A 148 9.13 -20.44 -1.05
C ASN A 148 9.04 -20.99 -2.48
N THR A 149 8.57 -20.17 -3.42
CA THR A 149 8.32 -20.54 -4.82
C THR A 149 8.74 -19.40 -5.78
N PRO A 150 10.02 -18.99 -5.76
CA PRO A 150 10.50 -17.86 -6.56
C PRO A 150 10.25 -17.99 -8.07
N GLU A 151 10.17 -19.22 -8.58
CA GLU A 151 9.90 -19.55 -9.98
C GLU A 151 8.50 -19.12 -10.44
N LYS A 152 7.56 -18.92 -9.52
CA LYS A 152 6.22 -18.41 -9.82
C LYS A 152 6.18 -16.90 -10.05
N ILE A 153 7.27 -16.19 -9.76
CA ILE A 153 7.38 -14.74 -9.95
C ILE A 153 8.07 -14.44 -11.27
N VAL A 154 7.32 -13.86 -12.19
CA VAL A 154 7.85 -13.33 -13.44
C VAL A 154 8.22 -11.88 -13.28
N LYS A 155 9.43 -11.53 -13.70
CA LYS A 155 9.95 -10.15 -13.71
C LYS A 155 10.12 -9.67 -15.15
N VAL A 156 9.65 -8.46 -15.43
CA VAL A 156 9.79 -7.78 -16.73
C VAL A 156 10.31 -6.37 -16.49
N ALA A 157 11.61 -6.17 -16.72
CA ALA A 157 12.25 -4.87 -16.65
C ALA A 157 11.95 -4.05 -17.91
N ILE A 158 11.64 -2.77 -17.72
CA ILE A 158 11.31 -1.84 -18.79
C ILE A 158 12.51 -0.94 -19.06
N ASP A 159 12.93 -0.85 -20.33
CA ASP A 159 13.96 0.11 -20.72
C ASP A 159 13.38 1.53 -20.70
N PRO A 160 14.02 2.48 -19.99
CA PRO A 160 13.50 3.84 -19.85
C PRO A 160 13.44 4.59 -21.19
N ALA A 161 14.29 4.27 -22.16
CA ALA A 161 14.30 4.94 -23.46
C ALA A 161 13.12 4.50 -24.34
N THR A 162 12.73 3.22 -24.26
CA THR A 162 11.61 2.70 -25.04
C THR A 162 10.27 2.83 -24.33
N GLY A 163 10.28 2.90 -22.99
CA GLY A 163 9.09 2.76 -22.17
C GLY A 163 8.44 1.38 -22.30
N ILE A 164 7.23 1.24 -21.73
CA ILE A 164 6.46 -0.01 -21.84
C ILE A 164 6.01 -0.23 -23.29
N GLN A 165 6.03 -1.50 -23.72
CA GLN A 165 5.76 -1.90 -25.10
C GLN A 165 4.84 -3.11 -25.10
N GLY A 166 4.14 -3.35 -26.21
CA GLY A 166 3.15 -4.44 -26.29
C GLY A 166 3.73 -5.84 -26.02
N TYR A 167 5.03 -6.07 -26.29
CA TYR A 167 5.64 -7.36 -25.97
C TYR A 167 5.87 -7.55 -24.46
N HIS A 168 6.16 -6.47 -23.72
CA HIS A 168 6.26 -6.50 -22.25
C HIS A 168 4.92 -6.94 -21.65
N THR A 169 3.84 -6.30 -22.10
CA THR A 169 2.51 -6.58 -21.55
C THR A 169 2.00 -7.97 -21.91
N ARG A 170 2.26 -8.46 -23.13
CA ARG A 170 1.96 -9.84 -23.52
C ARG A 170 2.76 -10.85 -22.71
N LYS A 171 4.04 -10.60 -22.44
CA LYS A 171 4.88 -11.48 -21.61
C LYS A 171 4.28 -11.64 -20.21
N VAL A 172 3.86 -10.54 -19.59
CA VAL A 172 3.18 -10.56 -18.29
C VAL A 172 1.84 -11.29 -18.39
N ALA A 173 1.02 -11.00 -19.39
CA ALA A 173 -0.29 -11.62 -19.55
C ALA A 173 -0.20 -13.15 -19.72
N PHE A 174 0.72 -13.64 -20.54
CA PHE A 174 0.92 -15.08 -20.71
C PHE A 174 1.52 -15.75 -19.48
N ALA A 175 2.43 -15.07 -18.77
CA ALA A 175 2.94 -15.56 -17.48
C ALA A 175 1.83 -15.72 -16.43
N LEU A 176 0.84 -14.82 -16.44
CA LEU A 176 -0.35 -14.91 -15.60
C LEU A 176 -1.38 -15.91 -16.12
N GLY A 177 -1.12 -16.62 -17.22
CA GLY A 177 -2.07 -17.56 -17.84
C GLY A 177 -3.37 -16.88 -18.28
N LEU A 178 -3.29 -15.64 -18.79
CA LEU A 178 -4.42 -14.93 -19.35
C LEU A 178 -4.61 -15.30 -20.83
N GLU A 179 -5.87 -15.42 -21.25
CA GLU A 179 -6.21 -15.97 -22.57
C GLU A 179 -7.21 -15.09 -23.35
N GLY A 180 -7.19 -15.19 -24.68
CA GLY A 180 -8.14 -14.52 -25.56
C GLY A 180 -8.27 -13.02 -25.30
N LYS A 181 -9.49 -12.55 -24.99
CA LYS A 181 -9.77 -11.13 -24.71
C LYS A 181 -9.03 -10.59 -23.49
N GLN A 182 -8.65 -11.45 -22.53
CA GLN A 182 -7.96 -11.05 -21.30
C GLN A 182 -6.57 -10.49 -21.61
N VAL A 183 -5.88 -11.02 -22.61
CA VAL A 183 -4.54 -10.54 -23.02
C VAL A 183 -4.61 -9.08 -23.47
N GLY A 184 -5.62 -8.73 -24.26
CA GLY A 184 -5.86 -7.36 -24.71
C GLY A 184 -6.24 -6.42 -23.55
N ALA A 185 -7.06 -6.89 -22.60
CA ALA A 185 -7.41 -6.13 -21.41
C ALA A 185 -6.18 -5.89 -20.49
N ALA A 186 -5.39 -6.93 -20.25
CA ALA A 186 -4.14 -6.84 -19.49
C ALA A 186 -3.15 -5.88 -20.13
N ALA A 187 -3.05 -5.86 -21.46
CA ALA A 187 -2.18 -4.93 -22.16
C ALA A 187 -2.56 -3.46 -21.91
N LYS A 188 -3.86 -3.14 -21.95
CA LYS A 188 -4.36 -1.80 -21.62
C LYS A 188 -4.12 -1.47 -20.15
N PHE A 189 -4.45 -2.40 -19.25
CA PHE A 189 -4.26 -2.26 -17.81
C PHE A 189 -2.80 -1.97 -17.45
N LEU A 190 -1.86 -2.80 -17.92
CA LEU A 190 -0.43 -2.67 -17.62
C LEU A 190 0.16 -1.37 -18.18
N THR A 191 -0.29 -0.95 -19.37
CA THR A 191 0.14 0.31 -19.97
C THR A 191 -0.36 1.51 -19.16
N ALA A 192 -1.62 1.48 -18.72
CA ALA A 192 -2.20 2.50 -17.86
C ALA A 192 -1.50 2.57 -16.50
N MET A 193 -1.26 1.41 -15.87
CA MET A 193 -0.54 1.30 -14.60
C MET A 193 0.90 1.81 -14.72
N TYR A 194 1.61 1.50 -15.82
CA TYR A 194 2.96 2.02 -16.06
C TYR A 194 2.98 3.54 -16.21
N ARG A 195 2.00 4.09 -16.95
CA ARG A 195 1.85 5.54 -17.06
C ARG A 195 1.60 6.19 -15.70
N ALA A 196 0.70 5.64 -14.89
CA ALA A 196 0.47 6.11 -13.53
C ALA A 196 1.76 6.09 -12.71
N PHE A 197 2.50 4.98 -12.77
CA PHE A 197 3.77 4.81 -12.07
C PHE A 197 4.78 5.89 -12.43
N THR A 198 5.00 6.13 -13.73
CA THR A 198 6.01 7.07 -14.20
C THR A 198 5.58 8.53 -14.13
N GLU A 199 4.31 8.83 -14.41
CA GLU A 199 3.81 10.21 -14.44
C GLU A 199 3.58 10.77 -13.03
N LEU A 200 3.35 9.92 -12.02
CA LEU A 200 3.16 10.32 -10.62
C LEU A 200 4.41 10.11 -9.74
N ASP A 201 5.53 9.68 -10.32
CA ASP A 201 6.75 9.31 -9.57
C ASP A 201 6.49 8.32 -8.43
N CYS A 202 5.77 7.23 -8.75
CA CYS A 202 5.53 6.16 -7.80
C CYS A 202 6.85 5.45 -7.45
N ALA A 203 7.03 5.14 -6.17
CA ALA A 203 8.06 4.20 -5.71
C ALA A 203 7.58 2.75 -5.88
N ILE A 204 6.29 2.50 -5.63
CA ILE A 204 5.64 1.20 -5.81
C ILE A 204 4.18 1.39 -6.22
N VAL A 205 3.71 0.51 -7.11
CA VAL A 205 2.28 0.26 -7.34
C VAL A 205 2.09 -1.24 -7.28
N GLU A 206 1.27 -1.70 -6.34
CA GLU A 206 0.97 -3.11 -6.12
C GLU A 206 -0.54 -3.33 -6.18
N ILE A 207 -0.95 -4.33 -6.97
CA ILE A 207 -2.32 -4.79 -7.12
C ILE A 207 -2.37 -6.23 -6.63
N ASN A 208 -2.92 -6.42 -5.43
CA ASN A 208 -2.99 -7.73 -4.80
C ASN A 208 -4.27 -7.92 -3.97
N PRO A 209 -5.31 -8.58 -4.50
CA PRO A 209 -5.29 -9.32 -5.77
C PRO A 209 -5.65 -8.46 -7.00
N LEU A 210 -4.99 -8.76 -8.12
CA LEU A 210 -5.52 -8.54 -9.46
C LEU A 210 -6.47 -9.70 -9.77
N ILE A 211 -7.76 -9.44 -9.97
CA ILE A 211 -8.73 -10.51 -10.16
C ILE A 211 -9.09 -10.71 -11.62
N VAL A 212 -9.44 -11.95 -11.97
CA VAL A 212 -10.19 -12.28 -13.18
C VAL A 212 -11.61 -12.65 -12.79
N THR A 213 -12.60 -11.97 -13.34
CA THR A 213 -14.01 -12.23 -13.03
C THR A 213 -14.54 -13.47 -13.77
N GLY A 214 -15.70 -14.01 -13.36
CA GLY A 214 -16.41 -15.05 -14.12
C GLY A 214 -16.71 -14.65 -15.57
N ALA A 215 -16.94 -13.36 -15.83
CA ALA A 215 -17.11 -12.78 -17.16
C ALA A 215 -15.78 -12.61 -17.96
N GLY A 216 -14.65 -12.89 -17.31
CA GLY A 216 -13.31 -12.79 -17.90
C GLY A 216 -12.78 -11.35 -17.97
N GLU A 217 -13.25 -10.46 -17.09
CA GLU A 217 -12.72 -9.10 -16.94
C GLU A 217 -11.56 -9.11 -15.95
N ILE A 218 -10.68 -8.11 -16.04
CA ILE A 218 -9.51 -7.96 -15.17
C ILE A 218 -9.69 -6.68 -14.35
N LEU A 219 -9.65 -6.79 -13.02
CA LEU A 219 -9.88 -5.68 -12.11
C LEU A 219 -8.81 -5.64 -11.01
N ALA A 220 -8.38 -4.44 -10.62
CA ALA A 220 -7.62 -4.22 -9.40
C ALA A 220 -8.55 -4.25 -8.20
N LEU A 221 -8.67 -5.42 -7.53
CA LEU A 221 -9.54 -5.57 -6.38
C LEU A 221 -8.95 -4.91 -5.12
N ASP A 222 -7.63 -4.85 -5.02
CA ASP A 222 -6.92 -4.06 -4.00
C ASP A 222 -5.73 -3.36 -4.65
N ALA A 223 -5.35 -2.21 -4.13
CA ALA A 223 -4.25 -1.40 -4.63
C ALA A 223 -3.50 -0.73 -3.49
N LYS A 224 -2.17 -0.90 -3.50
CA LYS A 224 -1.22 -0.19 -2.64
C LYS A 224 -0.32 0.67 -3.52
N MET A 225 -0.18 1.94 -3.16
CA MET A 225 0.70 2.88 -3.85
C MET A 225 1.56 3.62 -2.85
N ALA A 226 2.84 3.78 -3.20
CA ALA A 226 3.73 4.72 -2.55
C ALA A 226 4.47 5.55 -3.59
N PHE A 227 4.86 6.75 -3.19
CA PHE A 227 5.53 7.75 -4.03
C PHE A 227 6.93 8.05 -3.52
N ASP A 228 7.82 8.46 -4.43
CA ASP A 228 9.10 9.03 -4.08
C ASP A 228 8.88 10.39 -3.40
N ASP A 229 9.26 10.50 -2.14
CA ASP A 229 9.12 11.72 -1.35
C ASP A 229 9.89 12.89 -1.96
N ASN A 230 10.99 12.61 -2.65
CA ASN A 230 11.80 13.62 -3.32
C ASN A 230 11.10 14.22 -4.55
N ALA A 231 10.04 13.60 -5.07
CA ALA A 231 9.30 14.08 -6.22
C ALA A 231 8.02 14.85 -5.83
N LEU A 232 7.63 14.87 -4.55
CA LEU A 232 6.35 15.47 -4.13
C LEU A 232 6.27 16.98 -4.41
N PHE A 233 7.39 17.69 -4.49
CA PHE A 233 7.41 19.12 -4.82
C PHE A 233 6.78 19.44 -6.19
N ARG A 234 6.76 18.48 -7.12
CA ARG A 234 6.14 18.62 -8.45
C ARG A 234 4.76 17.94 -8.56
N HIS A 235 4.27 17.32 -7.49
CA HIS A 235 2.98 16.60 -7.44
C HIS A 235 2.10 17.08 -6.28
N LYS A 236 1.66 18.34 -6.33
CA LYS A 236 0.88 18.96 -5.24
C LYS A 236 -0.39 18.17 -4.90
N ASN A 237 -1.11 17.71 -5.91
CA ASN A 237 -2.32 16.89 -5.76
C ASN A 237 -2.04 15.54 -5.09
N VAL A 238 -0.85 14.97 -5.27
CA VAL A 238 -0.45 13.73 -4.59
C VAL A 238 -0.04 14.03 -3.15
N ALA A 239 0.73 15.10 -2.92
CA ALA A 239 1.13 15.53 -1.58
C ALA A 239 -0.07 15.82 -0.65
N GLU A 240 -1.16 16.36 -1.20
CA GLU A 240 -2.43 16.58 -0.48
C GLU A 240 -3.12 15.30 -0.01
N LEU A 241 -2.77 14.13 -0.56
CA LEU A 241 -3.33 12.83 -0.16
C LEU A 241 -2.69 12.28 1.12
N ARG A 242 -1.59 12.89 1.60
CA ARG A 242 -0.85 12.43 2.78
C ARG A 242 -1.77 12.38 4.00
N ASP A 243 -1.74 11.25 4.69
CA ASP A 243 -2.43 11.07 5.95
C ASP A 243 -1.44 10.96 7.11
N VAL A 244 -1.21 12.09 7.78
CA VAL A 244 -0.30 12.16 8.92
C VAL A 244 -0.77 11.32 10.12
N ALA A 245 -2.05 10.92 10.16
CA ALA A 245 -2.56 10.07 11.23
C ALA A 245 -2.08 8.61 11.12
N GLU A 246 -1.57 8.20 9.96
CA GLU A 246 -0.99 6.88 9.72
C GLU A 246 0.51 6.82 10.03
N GLU A 247 1.14 7.97 10.30
CA GLU A 247 2.57 8.10 10.58
C GLU A 247 2.83 8.16 12.10
N ASP A 248 4.06 7.90 12.54
CA ASP A 248 4.42 8.09 13.95
C ASP A 248 4.47 9.60 14.28
N PRO A 249 3.80 10.09 15.34
CA PRO A 249 3.79 11.51 15.68
C PRO A 249 5.18 12.13 15.89
N ALA A 250 6.14 11.35 16.39
CA ALA A 250 7.52 11.82 16.58
C ALA A 250 8.25 11.95 15.24
N GLU A 251 8.01 11.05 14.28
CA GLU A 251 8.54 11.16 12.93
C GLU A 251 7.96 12.38 12.19
N VAL A 252 6.65 12.62 12.35
CA VAL A 252 5.97 13.80 11.79
C VAL A 252 6.52 15.09 12.38
N GLU A 253 6.77 15.15 13.69
CA GLU A 253 7.36 16.32 14.33
C GLU A 253 8.80 16.54 13.86
N ALA A 254 9.63 15.49 13.85
CA ALA A 254 11.00 15.54 13.36
C ALA A 254 11.09 16.09 11.93
N ALA A 255 10.21 15.64 11.05
CA ALA A 255 10.16 16.10 9.66
C ALA A 255 9.92 17.62 9.52
N LYS A 256 9.24 18.27 10.47
CA LYS A 256 9.04 19.74 10.45
C LYS A 256 10.34 20.52 10.65
N HIS A 257 11.36 19.88 11.23
CA HIS A 257 12.67 20.46 11.52
C HIS A 257 13.77 19.94 10.59
N ASP A 258 13.39 19.29 9.48
CA ASP A 258 14.28 18.57 8.55
C ASP A 258 15.13 17.49 9.23
N LEU A 259 14.57 16.83 10.25
CA LEU A 259 15.22 15.73 10.96
C LEU A 259 14.69 14.39 10.43
N ASN A 260 15.59 13.43 10.20
CA ASN A 260 15.20 12.05 9.87
C ASN A 260 15.20 11.24 11.17
N TYR A 261 14.02 11.00 11.72
CA TYR A 261 13.81 10.23 12.94
C TYR A 261 13.10 8.91 12.61
N VAL A 262 13.47 7.83 13.29
CA VAL A 262 12.71 6.57 13.31
C VAL A 262 12.72 6.04 14.74
N LYS A 263 11.54 5.72 15.26
CA LYS A 263 11.40 5.16 16.61
C LYS A 263 11.79 3.67 16.64
N LEU A 264 12.46 3.26 17.71
CA LEU A 264 12.78 1.87 18.03
C LEU A 264 12.33 1.53 19.46
N ASP A 265 12.43 0.25 19.84
CA ASP A 265 11.94 -0.26 21.13
C ASP A 265 12.97 -0.21 22.27
N GLY A 266 14.15 0.37 22.03
CA GLY A 266 15.22 0.44 23.01
C GLY A 266 15.08 1.57 24.05
N ASN A 267 16.15 1.77 24.81
CA ASN A 267 16.22 2.74 25.91
C ASN A 267 17.42 3.71 25.83
N ILE A 268 18.27 3.61 24.81
CA ILE A 268 19.40 4.51 24.58
C ILE A 268 19.11 5.41 23.38
N GLY A 269 18.89 6.70 23.64
CA GLY A 269 18.67 7.69 22.59
C GLY A 269 19.95 8.00 21.80
N CYS A 270 19.83 8.12 20.47
CA CYS A 270 20.94 8.46 19.57
C CYS A 270 20.63 9.75 18.83
N MET A 271 21.63 10.63 18.69
CA MET A 271 21.56 11.82 17.83
C MET A 271 22.89 11.94 17.10
N VAL A 272 22.86 11.85 15.77
CA VAL A 272 24.07 11.72 14.95
C VAL A 272 23.94 12.54 13.67
N ASN A 273 25.05 13.06 13.15
CA ASN A 273 25.08 13.73 11.86
C ASN A 273 25.49 12.76 10.73
N GLY A 274 24.57 12.51 9.80
CA GLY A 274 24.72 11.62 8.66
C GLY A 274 24.15 10.23 8.89
N ALA A 275 23.22 9.82 8.02
CA ALA A 275 22.50 8.55 8.12
C ALA A 275 23.40 7.31 8.27
N GLY A 276 24.53 7.26 7.54
CA GLY A 276 25.48 6.15 7.63
C GLY A 276 26.12 6.02 9.02
N LEU A 277 26.50 7.15 9.62
CA LEU A 277 27.07 7.16 10.96
C LEU A 277 25.98 6.87 12.01
N ALA A 278 24.77 7.40 11.83
CA ALA A 278 23.63 7.11 12.71
C ALA A 278 23.33 5.60 12.78
N MET A 279 23.32 4.90 11.63
CA MET A 279 23.20 3.43 11.59
C MET A 279 24.35 2.74 12.32
N GLY A 280 25.61 3.12 12.02
CA GLY A 280 26.77 2.56 12.71
C GLY A 280 26.79 2.79 14.22
N THR A 281 26.25 3.92 14.69
CA THR A 281 26.10 4.23 16.11
C THR A 281 25.07 3.32 16.79
N MET A 282 23.94 3.04 16.15
CA MET A 282 22.97 2.08 16.68
C MET A 282 23.56 0.67 16.72
N ASP A 283 24.27 0.27 15.67
CA ASP A 283 24.91 -1.04 15.58
C ASP A 283 25.97 -1.23 16.67
N ILE A 284 26.82 -0.22 16.93
CA ILE A 284 27.83 -0.32 17.99
C ILE A 284 27.18 -0.35 19.39
N ILE A 285 26.09 0.38 19.63
CA ILE A 285 25.35 0.29 20.89
C ILE A 285 24.84 -1.13 21.10
N LYS A 286 24.21 -1.71 20.07
CA LYS A 286 23.70 -3.08 20.11
C LYS A 286 24.81 -4.11 20.30
N LEU A 287 25.95 -3.94 19.62
CA LEU A 287 27.13 -4.80 19.73
C LEU A 287 27.67 -4.86 21.17
N TYR A 288 27.58 -3.75 21.91
CA TYR A 288 28.01 -3.64 23.31
C TYR A 288 26.87 -3.90 24.31
N GLY A 289 25.76 -4.49 23.87
CA GLY A 289 24.67 -4.98 24.73
C GLY A 289 23.64 -3.92 25.13
N GLY A 290 23.68 -2.72 24.55
CA GLY A 290 22.65 -1.71 24.71
C GLY A 290 21.50 -1.89 23.73
N GLU A 291 20.38 -1.23 23.98
CA GLU A 291 19.22 -1.22 23.08
C GLU A 291 18.97 0.20 22.56
N PRO A 292 19.26 0.51 21.28
CA PRO A 292 19.00 1.84 20.71
C PRO A 292 17.50 2.13 20.69
N ALA A 293 17.10 3.30 21.20
CA ALA A 293 15.71 3.75 21.28
C ALA A 293 15.22 4.43 20.00
N ASN A 294 16.13 4.90 19.15
CA ASN A 294 15.80 5.60 17.92
C ASN A 294 16.97 5.65 16.94
N PHE A 295 16.64 5.86 15.67
CA PHE A 295 17.51 6.46 14.67
C PHE A 295 17.21 7.96 14.61
N LEU A 296 18.24 8.81 14.58
CA LEU A 296 18.09 10.24 14.34
C LEU A 296 19.31 10.81 13.62
N ASP A 297 19.08 11.26 12.38
CA ASP A 297 20.04 12.01 11.58
C ASP A 297 19.69 13.51 11.59
N VAL A 298 20.57 14.32 12.19
CA VAL A 298 20.47 15.79 12.25
C VAL A 298 21.08 16.52 11.05
N GLY A 299 21.64 15.77 10.10
CA GLY A 299 22.30 16.26 8.90
C GLY A 299 23.71 16.83 9.13
N GLY A 300 24.46 17.04 8.05
CA GLY A 300 25.87 17.48 8.11
C GLY A 300 26.12 18.91 8.63
N GLY A 301 25.07 19.72 8.83
CA GLY A 301 25.14 21.13 9.23
C GLY A 301 24.23 21.44 10.42
N ALA A 302 24.31 20.64 11.49
CA ALA A 302 23.43 20.76 12.65
C ALA A 302 23.52 22.15 13.31
N THR A 303 22.41 22.88 13.32
CA THR A 303 22.26 24.18 13.99
C THR A 303 21.85 23.99 15.45
N LYS A 304 21.98 25.04 16.27
CA LYS A 304 21.52 25.03 17.67
C LYS A 304 20.02 24.68 17.74
N GLU A 305 19.23 25.22 16.83
CA GLU A 305 17.78 25.02 16.78
C GLU A 305 17.45 23.55 16.47
N ARG A 306 18.11 22.95 15.48
CA ARG A 306 17.91 21.53 15.12
C ARG A 306 18.33 20.59 16.24
N VAL A 307 19.47 20.86 16.88
CA VAL A 307 19.92 20.11 18.05
C VAL A 307 18.93 20.26 19.20
N THR A 308 18.37 21.46 19.42
CA THR A 308 17.36 21.68 20.47
C THR A 308 16.06 20.95 20.18
N ALA A 309 15.61 20.89 18.92
CA ALA A 309 14.42 20.12 18.53
C ALA A 309 14.63 18.60 18.63
N ALA A 310 15.88 18.14 18.51
CA ALA A 310 16.27 16.74 18.67
C ALA A 310 16.35 16.28 20.14
N PHE A 311 16.51 17.20 21.09
CA PHE A 311 16.56 16.93 22.54
C PHE A 311 15.17 16.86 23.18
#